data_AF-A0A484GKJ8-F1
#
_entry.id   AF-A0A484GKJ8-F1
#
_cell.length_a   1.000
_cell.length_b   1.000
_cell.length_c   1.000
_cell.angle_alpha   90.00
_cell.angle_beta   90.00
_cell.angle_gamma   90.00
#
_symmetry.space_group_name_H-M   'P 1'
#
loop_
_entity.id
_entity.type
_entity.pdbx_description
1 polymer ?
#
loop_
_entity_poly.entity_id
_entity_poly.type
_entity_poly.pdbx_seq_one_letter_code
_entity_poly.pdbx_strand_id
1 'polypeptide(L)'
;DGMGNLRITEKGLKLEGDSEFLQPLYAKEIQSRPGNALYFKSARNVTVNILNEQTKVLTQLITGPKAVEAYGNKFEVKTVSGKLLFSADNNEVVVGAERLRVLGAEGTVFPKSIETPNVRADPFKELR
;
A
#
# COMPACT_ATOMS: atom_id res chain seq x y z
N ASP A 1 42.06 -2.06 5.55
CA ASP A 1 40.70 -2.40 6.01
C ASP A 1 40.39 -1.68 7.32
N GLY A 2 39.63 -0.58 7.24
CA GLY A 2 39.19 0.18 8.41
C GLY A 2 37.68 0.03 8.60
N MET A 3 37.17 0.34 9.79
CA MET A 3 35.74 0.20 10.13
C MET A 3 34.79 1.14 9.34
N GLY A 4 35.33 2.03 8.50
CA GLY A 4 34.55 2.93 7.65
C GLY A 4 33.65 3.86 8.47
N ASN A 5 32.37 3.92 8.09
CA ASN A 5 31.34 4.74 8.74
C ASN A 5 30.81 4.14 10.06
N LEU A 6 31.28 2.94 10.44
CA LEU A 6 30.88 2.26 11.66
C LEU A 6 31.70 2.74 12.87
N ARG A 7 31.02 3.05 13.96
CA ARG A 7 31.60 3.48 15.24
C ARG A 7 31.02 2.66 16.38
N ILE A 8 31.88 2.24 17.30
CA ILE A 8 31.47 1.65 18.58
C ILE A 8 31.35 2.79 19.59
N THR A 9 30.21 2.89 20.26
CA THR A 9 29.93 3.88 21.30
C THR A 9 29.48 3.18 22.57
N GLU A 10 29.45 3.89 23.69
CA GLU A 10 28.89 3.38 24.95
C GLU A 10 27.42 2.95 24.82
N LYS A 11 26.70 3.48 23.82
CA LYS A 11 25.30 3.15 23.53
C LYS A 11 25.14 2.01 22.52
N GLY A 12 26.25 1.42 22.05
CA GLY A 12 26.29 0.37 21.03
C GLY A 12 26.90 0.82 19.71
N LEU A 13 26.53 0.13 18.63
CA LEU A 13 27.05 0.37 17.29
C LEU A 13 26.31 1.52 16.60
N LYS A 14 27.06 2.40 15.94
CA LYS A 14 26.54 3.56 15.22
C LYS A 14 27.14 3.60 13.81
N LEU A 15 26.28 3.65 12.79
CA LEU A 15 26.68 3.77 11.39
C LEU A 15 26.22 5.14 10.87
N GLU A 16 27.15 5.99 10.42
CA GLU A 16 26.85 7.35 9.95
C GLU A 16 27.39 7.61 8.55
N GLY A 17 26.52 8.00 7.63
CA GLY A 17 26.87 8.26 6.23
C GLY A 17 26.51 7.08 5.31
N ASP A 18 26.79 7.24 4.02
CA ASP A 18 26.48 6.24 2.99
C ASP A 18 27.23 4.94 3.30
N SER A 19 26.49 3.85 3.48
CA SER A 19 27.02 2.57 3.92
C SER A 19 26.24 1.43 3.26
N GLU A 20 26.92 0.32 2.99
CA GLU A 20 26.34 -0.86 2.36
C GLU A 20 26.51 -2.10 3.24
N PHE A 21 25.53 -2.99 3.21
CA PHE A 21 25.60 -4.30 3.85
C PHE A 21 25.77 -5.36 2.76
N LEU A 22 26.86 -6.13 2.83
CA LEU A 22 27.12 -7.22 1.88
C LEU A 22 26.21 -8.44 2.10
N GLN A 23 25.55 -8.51 3.26
CA GLN A 23 24.70 -9.61 3.70
C GLN A 23 23.40 -9.05 4.31
N PRO A 24 22.34 -9.87 4.44
CA PRO A 24 21.09 -9.43 5.04
C PRO A 24 21.27 -8.86 6.45
N LEU A 25 20.63 -7.73 6.73
CA LEU A 25 20.54 -7.15 8.06
C LEU A 25 19.29 -7.68 8.77
N TYR A 26 19.48 -8.36 9.89
CA TYR A 26 18.39 -8.81 10.74
C TYR A 26 18.24 -7.86 11.92
N ALA A 27 17.03 -7.36 12.12
CA ALA A 27 16.70 -6.48 13.23
C ALA A 27 15.38 -6.92 13.86
N LYS A 28 15.31 -6.89 15.19
CA LYS A 28 14.07 -7.10 15.93
C LYS A 28 13.12 -5.91 15.77
N GLU A 29 13.68 -4.71 15.66
CA GLU A 29 12.94 -3.46 15.57
C GLU A 29 13.70 -2.48 14.67
N ILE A 30 12.96 -1.79 13.80
CA ILE A 30 13.48 -0.71 12.96
C ILE A 30 12.58 0.50 13.21
N GLN A 31 13.16 1.57 13.73
CA GLN A 31 12.45 2.80 14.04
C GLN A 31 13.22 4.03 13.60
N SER A 32 12.49 5.06 13.18
CA SER A 32 13.04 6.40 12.99
C SER A 32 13.21 7.12 14.33
N ARG A 33 13.91 8.25 14.32
CA ARG A 33 13.96 9.13 15.50
C ARG A 33 12.55 9.67 15.80
N PRO A 34 12.21 9.93 17.08
CA PRO A 34 10.94 10.55 17.43
C PRO A 34 10.65 11.80 16.58
N GLY A 35 9.43 11.90 16.08
CA GLY A 35 8.99 13.00 15.20
C GLY A 35 9.50 12.94 13.75
N ASN A 36 10.25 11.91 13.37
CA ASN A 36 10.75 11.74 12.00
C ASN A 36 10.11 10.53 11.33
N ALA A 37 9.90 10.61 10.01
CA ALA A 37 9.43 9.47 9.23
C ALA A 37 10.56 8.45 8.99
N LEU A 38 10.19 7.18 8.87
CA LEU A 38 11.05 6.10 8.39
C LEU A 38 10.88 5.98 6.87
N TYR A 39 11.98 6.08 6.13
CA TYR A 39 11.96 6.03 4.67
C TYR A 39 12.70 4.82 4.14
N PHE A 40 12.09 4.14 3.17
CA PHE A 40 12.74 3.14 2.34
C PHE A 40 12.71 3.65 0.90
N LYS A 41 13.88 3.89 0.31
CA LYS A 41 14.03 4.38 -1.07
C LYS A 41 14.88 3.38 -1.84
N SER A 42 14.39 2.96 -3.00
CA SER A 42 15.06 2.00 -3.85
C SER A 42 14.83 2.37 -5.31
N ALA A 43 15.84 2.15 -6.15
CA ALA A 43 15.70 2.20 -7.61
C ALA A 43 14.98 0.94 -8.17
N ARG A 44 14.78 -0.07 -7.32
CA ARG A 44 14.10 -1.34 -7.63
C ARG A 44 12.90 -1.52 -6.71
N ASN A 45 12.17 -2.62 -6.91
CA ASN A 45 11.01 -2.94 -6.10
C ASN A 45 11.39 -3.04 -4.61
N VAL A 46 10.51 -2.55 -3.75
CA VAL A 46 10.52 -2.84 -2.31
C VAL A 46 9.42 -3.85 -2.03
N THR A 47 9.76 -4.96 -1.41
CA THR A 47 8.83 -6.05 -1.07
C THR A 47 8.77 -6.20 0.44
N VAL A 48 7.55 -6.18 0.99
CA VAL A 48 7.26 -6.45 2.40
C VAL A 48 6.53 -7.79 2.47
N ASN A 49 7.16 -8.78 3.09
CA ASN A 49 6.57 -10.10 3.32
C ASN A 49 6.23 -10.27 4.79
N ILE A 50 5.02 -10.74 5.07
CA ILE A 50 4.67 -11.26 6.39
C ILE A 50 4.80 -12.77 6.33
N LEU A 51 5.63 -13.33 7.22
CA LEU A 51 5.88 -14.77 7.28
C LEU A 51 5.13 -15.39 8.47
N ASN A 52 4.79 -16.67 8.36
CA ASN A 52 4.35 -17.48 9.50
C ASN A 52 5.55 -18.08 10.25
N GLU A 53 5.26 -18.83 11.32
CA GLU A 53 6.26 -19.52 12.14
C GLU A 53 7.14 -20.52 11.36
N GLN A 54 6.63 -21.05 10.24
CA GLN A 54 7.37 -21.94 9.35
C GLN A 54 8.07 -21.18 8.22
N THR A 55 8.24 -19.86 8.34
CA THR A 55 8.90 -18.97 7.35
C THR A 55 8.21 -18.90 5.99
N LYS A 56 6.95 -19.34 5.88
CA LYS A 56 6.16 -19.22 4.65
C LYS A 56 5.49 -17.85 4.58
N VAL A 57 5.48 -17.26 3.39
CA VAL A 57 4.82 -15.97 3.12
C VAL A 57 3.30 -16.14 3.28
N LEU A 58 2.70 -15.34 4.16
CA LEU A 58 1.26 -15.22 4.36
C LEU A 58 0.67 -14.09 3.52
N THR A 59 1.30 -12.91 3.56
CA THR A 59 0.92 -11.75 2.77
C THR A 59 2.15 -11.05 2.23
N GLN A 60 1.96 -10.36 1.11
CA GLN A 60 3.02 -9.64 0.43
C GLN A 60 2.51 -8.32 -0.11
N LEU A 61 3.30 -7.26 0.07
CA LEU A 61 3.10 -5.96 -0.57
C LEU A 61 4.35 -5.63 -1.39
N ILE A 62 4.19 -5.42 -2.68
CA ILE A 62 5.28 -5.03 -3.59
C ILE A 62 4.99 -3.61 -4.08
N THR A 63 5.93 -2.70 -3.88
CA THR A 63 5.92 -1.40 -4.56
C THR A 63 7.02 -1.40 -5.62
N GLY A 64 6.61 -1.25 -6.88
CA GLY A 64 7.49 -1.21 -8.03
C GLY A 64 7.28 0.06 -8.87
N PRO A 65 8.06 0.27 -9.93
CA PRO A 65 8.01 1.49 -10.73
C PRO A 65 6.70 1.66 -11.53
N LYS A 66 5.92 0.58 -11.70
CA LYS A 66 4.69 0.58 -12.51
C LYS A 66 3.41 0.41 -11.68
N ALA A 67 3.51 -0.28 -10.54
CA ALA A 67 2.34 -0.70 -9.78
C ALA A 67 2.69 -0.95 -8.31
N VAL A 68 1.64 -0.94 -7.49
CA VAL A 68 1.65 -1.49 -6.15
C VAL A 68 0.79 -2.75 -6.18
N GLU A 69 1.37 -3.88 -5.81
CA GLU A 69 0.72 -5.19 -5.82
C GLU A 69 0.57 -5.71 -4.39
N ALA A 70 -0.59 -6.25 -4.06
CA ALA A 70 -0.89 -6.84 -2.77
C ALA A 70 -1.38 -8.27 -2.95
N TYR A 71 -0.73 -9.21 -2.27
CA TYR A 71 -1.10 -10.63 -2.24
C TYR A 71 -1.52 -11.01 -0.82
N GLY A 72 -2.73 -11.53 -0.68
CA GLY A 72 -3.30 -11.94 0.59
C GLY A 72 -4.81 -12.18 0.48
N ASN A 73 -5.44 -12.55 1.60
CA ASN A 73 -6.87 -12.86 1.62
C ASN A 73 -7.77 -11.62 1.58
N LYS A 74 -7.24 -10.44 1.94
CA LYS A 74 -8.00 -9.18 1.97
C LYS A 74 -7.06 -8.00 1.76
N PHE A 75 -7.51 -7.02 0.96
CA PHE A 75 -6.89 -5.71 0.83
C PHE A 75 -7.92 -4.62 1.13
N GLU A 76 -7.53 -3.60 1.89
CA GLU A 76 -8.41 -2.49 2.27
C GLU A 76 -7.70 -1.14 2.12
N VAL A 77 -8.43 -0.15 1.60
CA VAL A 77 -8.06 1.26 1.59
C VAL A 77 -9.05 2.01 2.46
N LYS A 78 -8.55 2.70 3.48
CA LYS A 78 -9.35 3.46 4.45
C LYS A 78 -8.89 4.91 4.53
N THR A 79 -9.80 5.79 4.92
CA THR A 79 -9.44 7.15 5.34
C THR A 79 -8.64 7.11 6.64
N VAL A 80 -8.00 8.22 7.01
CA VAL A 80 -7.32 8.39 8.30
C VAL A 80 -8.29 8.17 9.48
N SER A 81 -9.57 8.52 9.30
CA SER A 81 -10.64 8.28 10.29
C SER A 81 -11.15 6.83 10.32
N GLY A 82 -10.63 5.93 9.47
CA GLY A 82 -11.00 4.52 9.42
C GLY A 82 -12.18 4.18 8.50
N LYS A 83 -12.78 5.15 7.80
CA LYS A 83 -13.86 4.90 6.83
C LYS A 83 -13.33 4.08 5.66
N LEU A 84 -14.02 2.99 5.30
CA LEU A 84 -13.67 2.15 4.16
C LEU A 84 -13.94 2.89 2.83
N LEU A 85 -12.93 2.94 1.96
CA LEU A 85 -13.03 3.49 0.61
C LEU A 85 -13.04 2.39 -0.46
N PHE A 86 -12.24 1.34 -0.26
CA PHE A 86 -12.15 0.20 -1.16
C PHE A 86 -11.75 -1.05 -0.37
N SER A 87 -12.35 -2.20 -0.67
CA SER A 87 -11.81 -3.50 -0.24
C SER A 87 -11.98 -4.55 -1.32
N ALA A 88 -11.10 -5.54 -1.31
CA ALA A 88 -11.21 -6.74 -2.13
C ALA A 88 -10.83 -7.98 -1.32
N ASP A 89 -11.64 -9.02 -1.42
CA ASP A 89 -11.35 -10.38 -0.96
C ASP A 89 -11.91 -11.42 -1.95
N ASN A 90 -11.91 -12.69 -1.58
CA ASN A 90 -12.37 -13.78 -2.44
C ASN A 90 -13.87 -13.79 -2.72
N ASN A 91 -14.67 -13.07 -1.94
CA ASN A 91 -16.13 -13.07 -2.04
C ASN A 91 -16.64 -11.81 -2.73
N GLU A 92 -16.06 -10.65 -2.42
CA GLU A 92 -16.55 -9.37 -2.93
C GLU A 92 -15.47 -8.29 -3.11
N VAL A 93 -15.83 -7.31 -3.93
CA VAL A 93 -15.12 -6.03 -4.03
C VAL A 93 -16.09 -4.93 -3.63
N VAL A 94 -15.71 -4.14 -2.63
CA VAL A 94 -16.53 -3.05 -2.09
C VAL A 94 -15.91 -1.71 -2.47
N VAL A 95 -16.73 -0.79 -2.98
CA VAL A 95 -16.35 0.61 -3.21
C VAL A 95 -17.19 1.48 -2.28
N GLY A 96 -16.58 1.97 -1.21
CA GLY A 96 -17.23 2.79 -0.17
C GLY A 96 -17.12 4.31 -0.38
N ALA A 97 -16.65 4.73 -1.56
CA ALA A 97 -16.54 6.15 -1.92
C ALA A 97 -17.93 6.77 -2.12
N GLU A 98 -18.10 8.02 -1.69
CA GLU A 98 -19.38 8.75 -1.83
C GLU A 98 -19.77 9.02 -3.28
N ARG A 99 -18.78 9.11 -4.16
CA ARG A 99 -18.97 9.32 -5.59
C ARG A 99 -18.02 8.43 -6.37
N LEU A 100 -18.58 7.50 -7.12
CA LEU A 100 -17.86 6.73 -8.14
C LEU A 100 -18.01 7.43 -9.49
N ARG A 101 -16.89 7.68 -10.17
CA ARG A 101 -16.86 8.20 -11.55
C ARG A 101 -16.17 7.17 -12.44
N VAL A 102 -16.84 6.76 -13.51
CA VAL A 102 -16.26 5.89 -14.55
C VAL A 102 -15.98 6.77 -15.76
N LEU A 103 -14.69 6.95 -16.07
CA LEU A 103 -14.23 7.88 -17.11
C LEU A 103 -13.84 7.19 -18.43
N GLY A 104 -13.99 5.86 -18.52
CA GLY A 104 -13.76 5.14 -19.77
C GLY A 104 -14.73 5.61 -20.84
N ALA A 105 -14.26 5.78 -22.08
CA ALA A 105 -15.10 6.21 -23.20
C ALA A 105 -16.32 5.29 -23.41
N GLU A 106 -16.14 3.99 -23.14
CA GLU A 106 -17.17 2.96 -23.22
C GLU A 106 -18.03 2.84 -21.95
N GLY A 107 -17.78 3.68 -20.94
CA GLY A 107 -18.47 3.63 -19.65
C GLY A 107 -18.17 2.34 -18.86
N THR A 108 -19.21 1.75 -18.29
CA THR A 108 -19.14 0.52 -17.49
C THR A 108 -20.20 -0.47 -17.97
N VAL A 109 -19.83 -1.74 -18.04
CA VAL A 109 -20.73 -2.82 -18.45
C VAL A 109 -21.17 -3.60 -17.22
N PHE A 110 -22.48 -3.71 -17.04
CA PHE A 110 -23.08 -4.55 -16.01
C PHE A 110 -23.88 -5.66 -16.68
N PRO A 111 -23.40 -6.92 -16.64
CA PRO A 111 -24.05 -8.03 -17.36
C PRO A 111 -25.39 -8.46 -16.73
N LYS A 112 -25.69 -7.97 -15.53
CA LYS A 112 -26.92 -8.22 -14.78
C LYS A 112 -27.50 -6.89 -14.27
N SER A 113 -28.71 -6.97 -13.72
CA SER A 113 -29.39 -5.84 -13.10
C SER A 113 -28.54 -5.17 -12.02
N ILE A 114 -28.58 -3.85 -12.01
CA ILE A 114 -28.00 -3.01 -10.95
C ILE A 114 -29.15 -2.57 -10.05
N GLU A 115 -28.99 -2.76 -8.75
CA GLU A 115 -29.89 -2.16 -7.75
C GLU A 115 -29.36 -0.79 -7.34
N THR A 116 -30.24 0.21 -7.29
CA THR A 116 -29.89 1.57 -6.87
C THR A 116 -31.07 2.21 -6.13
N PRO A 117 -30.82 2.93 -5.02
CA PRO A 117 -31.90 3.52 -4.22
C PRO A 117 -32.56 4.74 -4.90
N ASN A 118 -31.82 5.52 -5.71
CA ASN A 118 -32.37 6.69 -6.40
C ASN A 118 -31.58 6.99 -7.69
N VAL A 119 -32.28 7.13 -8.81
CA VAL A 119 -31.71 7.58 -10.09
C VAL A 119 -32.29 8.95 -10.43
N ARG A 120 -31.43 9.95 -10.65
CA ARG A 120 -31.83 11.28 -11.13
C ARG A 120 -31.08 11.60 -12.41
N ALA A 121 -31.81 12.09 -13.40
CA ALA A 121 -31.20 12.72 -14.58
C ALA A 121 -30.84 14.17 -14.24
N ASP A 122 -29.85 14.72 -14.93
CA ASP A 122 -29.63 16.16 -14.92
C ASP A 122 -30.86 16.89 -15.50
N PRO A 123 -31.17 18.12 -15.06
CA PRO A 123 -32.31 18.87 -15.57
C PRO A 123 -32.26 19.01 -17.09
N PHE A 124 -33.30 18.54 -17.78
CA PHE A 124 -33.40 18.70 -19.22
C PHE A 124 -33.58 20.18 -19.60
N LYS A 125 -32.95 20.60 -20.71
CA LYS A 125 -33.32 21.85 -21.39
C LYS A 125 -34.71 21.67 -22.00
N GLU A 126 -35.62 22.60 -21.72
CA GLU A 126 -36.94 22.64 -22.36
C GLU A 126 -36.80 22.63 -23.89
N LEU A 127 -37.53 21.72 -24.54
CA LEU A 127 -37.70 21.74 -25.99
C LEU A 127 -38.64 22.90 -26.33
N ARG A 128 -38.18 23.82 -27.17
CA ARG A 128 -38.97 24.93 -27.72
C ARG A 128 -39.87 24.46 -28.85
#